data_AF-A0A0L7CXG1-F1
#
_entry.id   AF-A0A0L7CXG1-F1
#
_cell.length_a   1.000
_cell.length_b   1.000
_cell.length_c   1.000
_cell.angle_alpha   90.00
_cell.angle_beta   90.00
_cell.angle_gamma   90.00
#
_symmetry.space_group_name_H-M   'P 1'
#
loop_
_entity.id
_entity.type
_entity.pdbx_description
1 polymer ?
#
loop_
_entity_poly.entity_id
_entity_poly.type
_entity_poly.pdbx_seq_one_letter_code
_entity_poly.pdbx_strand_id
1 'polypeptide(L)' 'MPSLFDGLTSIGVDETGHGKGHTCITVVVDHERSRGIWARDGHGKDVFDLFLRRLTPERRARQGPQTPVEPVS' A
#
# COMPACT_ATOMS: atom_id res chain seq x y z
N MET A 1 -18.86 -8.66 -11.89
CA MET A 1 -17.47 -9.14 -11.70
C MET A 1 -16.97 -8.64 -10.36
N PRO A 2 -16.33 -9.48 -9.53
CA PRO A 2 -15.75 -9.02 -8.27
C PRO A 2 -14.59 -8.06 -8.53
N SER A 3 -14.49 -7.01 -7.72
CA SER A 3 -13.43 -6.01 -7.78
C SER A 3 -12.08 -6.61 -7.36
N LEU A 4 -10.99 -5.96 -7.76
CA LEU A 4 -9.64 -6.35 -7.36
C LEU A 4 -9.44 -6.34 -5.83
N PHE A 5 -10.23 -5.53 -5.12
CA PHE A 5 -10.13 -5.37 -3.66
C PHE A 5 -11.18 -6.20 -2.90
N ASP A 6 -12.12 -6.86 -3.57
CA ASP A 6 -13.18 -7.62 -2.91
C ASP A 6 -12.61 -8.76 -2.06
N GLY A 7 -12.98 -8.79 -0.77
CA GLY A 7 -12.48 -9.77 0.19
C GLY A 7 -11.03 -9.57 0.64
N LEU A 8 -10.38 -8.44 0.32
CA LEU A 8 -9.02 -8.15 0.78
C LEU A 8 -8.97 -7.95 2.30
N THR A 9 -8.34 -8.89 3.01
CA THR A 9 -8.22 -8.94 4.49
C THR A 9 -6.78 -8.82 4.97
N SER A 10 -5.82 -9.32 4.18
CA SER A 10 -4.40 -9.32 4.49
C SER A 10 -3.61 -8.78 3.29
N ILE A 11 -2.77 -7.77 3.53
CA ILE A 11 -1.90 -7.19 2.52
C ILE A 11 -0.45 -7.23 2.96
N GLY A 12 0.43 -7.43 1.99
CA GLY A 12 1.87 -7.28 2.13
C GLY A 12 2.30 -6.05 1.36
N VAL A 13 3.26 -5.33 1.93
CA VAL A 13 3.91 -4.20 1.27
C VAL A 13 5.39 -4.53 1.20
N ASP A 14 5.94 -4.49 0.00
CA ASP A 14 7.37 -4.68 -0.23
C ASP A 14 7.93 -3.53 -1.07
N GLU A 15 9.19 -3.21 -0.85
CA GLU A 15 9.95 -2.25 -1.63
C GLU A 15 11.02 -3.00 -2.41
N THR A 16 10.79 -3.16 -3.71
CA THR A 16 11.72 -3.86 -4.58
C THR A 16 12.55 -2.83 -5.36
N GLY A 17 13.87 -2.88 -5.22
CA GLY A 17 14.79 -2.08 -6.04
C GLY A 17 14.77 -2.54 -7.51
N HIS A 18 14.70 -1.60 -8.46
CA HIS A 18 14.77 -1.89 -9.89
C HIS A 18 15.77 -0.99 -10.61
N GLY A 19 16.63 -1.59 -11.45
CA GLY A 19 17.60 -0.87 -12.27
C GLY A 19 18.85 -0.37 -11.51
N LYS A 20 19.67 0.43 -12.20
CA LYS A 20 20.87 1.07 -11.64
C LYS A 20 20.52 2.46 -11.13
N GLY A 21 20.81 2.69 -9.84
CA GLY A 21 20.60 3.97 -9.17
C GLY A 21 19.29 3.99 -8.38
N HIS A 22 19.36 3.66 -7.08
CA HIS A 22 18.40 3.88 -5.99
C HIS A 22 16.90 4.03 -6.34
N THR A 23 16.41 3.32 -7.34
CA THR A 23 15.02 3.38 -7.79
C THR A 23 14.33 2.18 -7.18
N CYS A 24 13.34 2.45 -6.34
CA CYS A 24 12.52 1.43 -5.71
C CYS A 24 11.11 1.51 -6.28
N ILE A 25 10.45 0.36 -6.32
CA ILE A 25 9.04 0.24 -6.61
C ILE A 25 8.39 -0.30 -5.33
N THR A 26 7.36 0.39 -4.84
CA THR A 26 6.49 -0.15 -3.81
C THR A 26 5.46 -1.06 -4.46
N VAL A 27 5.41 -2.31 -4.03
CA VAL A 27 4.42 -3.30 -4.45
C VAL A 27 3.49 -3.63 -3.28
N VAL A 28 2.19 -3.72 -3.57
CA VAL A 28 1.20 -4.24 -2.61
C VAL A 28 0.65 -5.54 -3.15
N VAL A 29 0.72 -6.57 -2.31
CA VAL A 29 0.26 -7.92 -2.63
C VAL A 29 -0.90 -8.32 -1.73
N ASP A 30 -1.87 -9.02 -2.31
CA ASP A 30 -2.91 -9.74 -1.59
C ASP A 30 -2.30 -11.05 -1.09
N HIS A 31 -2.06 -11.14 0.21
CA HIS A 31 -1.38 -12.30 0.83
C HIS A 31 -2.22 -13.57 0.72
N GLU A 32 -3.54 -13.47 0.82
CA GLU A 32 -4.44 -14.63 0.78
C GLU A 32 -4.53 -15.22 -0.63
N ARG A 33 -4.43 -14.37 -1.64
CA ARG A 33 -4.54 -14.78 -3.05
C ARG A 33 -3.21 -14.83 -3.79
N SER A 34 -2.09 -14.60 -3.09
CA SER A 34 -0.73 -14.57 -3.63
C SER A 34 -0.61 -13.78 -4.94
N ARG A 35 -1.20 -12.58 -5.00
CA ARG A 35 -1.20 -11.75 -6.22
C ARG A 35 -0.81 -10.30 -5.95
N GLY A 36 -0.08 -9.70 -6.89
CA GLY A 36 0.13 -8.25 -6.91
C GLY A 36 -1.16 -7.51 -7.24
N ILE A 37 -1.56 -6.58 -6.38
CA ILE A 37 -2.77 -5.76 -6.56
C ILE A 37 -2.43 -4.30 -6.87
N TRP A 38 -1.18 -3.90 -6.65
CA TRP A 38 -0.72 -2.54 -6.90
C TRP A 38 0.81 -2.48 -7.00
N ALA A 39 1.31 -1.60 -7.86
CA ALA A 39 2.73 -1.26 -7.95
C ALA A 39 2.85 0.23 -8.32
N ARG A 40 3.86 0.91 -7.76
CA ARG A 40 4.18 2.30 -8.10
C ARG A 40 5.65 2.58 -7.85
N ASP A 41 6.24 3.40 -8.71
CA ASP A 41 7.59 3.93 -8.51
C ASP A 41 7.69 4.79 -7.24
N GLY A 42 8.84 4.70 -6.59
CA GLY A 42 9.11 5.34 -5.31
C GLY A 42 9.03 4.37 -4.14
N HIS A 43 9.25 4.89 -2.94
CA HIS A 43 9.23 4.16 -1.69
C HIS A 43 8.69 5.04 -0.55
N GLY A 44 8.41 4.42 0.59
CA GLY A 44 8.03 5.10 1.81
C GLY A 44 6.53 5.39 1.96
N LYS A 45 6.22 6.08 3.07
CA LYS A 45 4.86 6.32 3.55
C LYS A 45 3.98 7.05 2.52
N ASP A 46 4.51 8.07 1.86
CA ASP A 46 3.75 8.88 0.90
C ASP A 46 3.28 8.05 -0.30
N VAL A 47 4.12 7.13 -0.76
CA VAL A 47 3.78 6.21 -1.86
C VAL A 47 2.71 5.22 -1.42
N PHE A 48 2.82 4.69 -0.20
CA PHE A 48 1.80 3.81 0.37
C PHE A 48 0.46 4.53 0.64
N ASP A 49 0.48 5.81 1.05
CA ASP A 49 -0.73 6.62 1.24
C ASP A 49 -1.53 6.77 -0.07
N LEU A 50 -0.85 6.76 -1.23
CA LEU A 50 -1.53 6.74 -2.54
C LEU A 50 -2.31 5.45 -2.78
N PHE A 51 -1.83 4.31 -2.28
CA PHE A 51 -2.57 3.05 -2.30
C PHE A 51 -3.78 3.12 -1.36
N LEU A 52 -3.59 3.61 -0.12
CA LEU A 52 -4.69 3.77 0.84
C LEU A 52 -5.79 4.65 0.26
N ARG A 53 -5.42 5.69 -0.50
CA ARG A 53 -6.39 6.56 -1.19
C ARG A 53 -7.31 5.82 -2.17
N ARG A 54 -6.92 4.64 -2.67
CA ARG A 54 -7.74 3.81 -3.55
C ARG A 54 -8.69 2.86 -2.80
N LEU A 55 -8.47 2.63 -1.50
CA LEU A 55 -9.40 1.88 -0.67
C LEU A 55 -10.66 2.71 -0.38
N THR A 56 -11.81 2.04 -0.25
CA THR A 56 -13.04 2.67 0.25
C THR A 56 -12.81 3.25 1.66
N PRO A 57 -13.52 4.31 2.08
CA PRO A 57 -13.34 4.91 3.40
C PRO A 57 -13.44 3.89 4.55
N GLU A 58 -14.42 2.99 4.46
CA GLU A 58 -14.62 1.89 5.42
C GLU A 58 -13.44 0.92 5.48
N ARG A 59 -12.78 0.69 4.34
CA ARG A 59 -11.59 -0.17 4.28
C ARG A 59 -10.36 0.54 4.81
N ARG A 60 -10.20 1.84 4.57
CA ARG A 60 -9.12 2.62 5.20
C ARG A 60 -9.22 2.60 6.71
N ALA A 61 -10.42 2.79 7.26
CA ALA A 61 -10.65 2.76 8.70
C ALA A 61 -10.28 1.41 9.36
N ARG A 62 -10.44 0.30 8.62
CA ARG A 62 -10.02 -1.04 9.07
C ARG A 62 -8.50 -1.25 9.14
N GLN A 63 -7.71 -0.44 8.45
CA GLN A 63 -6.23 -0.54 8.47
C GLN A 63 -5.60 0.17 9.68
N GLY A 64 -6.42 0.66 10.62
CA GLY A 64 -5.99 1.33 11.85
C GLY A 64 -5.82 2.85 11.69
N PRO A 65 -5.88 3.62 12.80
CA PRO A 65 -5.62 5.05 12.75
C PRO A 65 -4.14 5.30 12.37
N GLN A 66 -3.92 6.06 11.30
CA GLN A 66 -2.67 6.78 11.15
C GLN A 66 -2.68 7.90 12.19
N THR A 67 -2.04 7.70 13.34
CA THR A 67 -1.85 8.79 14.29
C THR A 67 -1.17 9.95 13.55
N PRO A 68 -1.73 11.17 13.57
CA PRO A 68 -0.97 12.34 13.16
C PRO A 68 0.29 12.34 14.02
N VAL A 69 1.46 12.25 13.39
CA VAL A 69 2.69 12.56 14.08
C VAL A 69 2.67 14.08 14.26
N GLU A 70 2.23 14.53 15.42
CA GLU A 70 2.36 15.94 15.81
C GLU A 70 3.85 16.33 15.61
N PRO A 71 4.16 17.45 14.93
CA PRO A 71 5.53 17.87 14.77
C PRO A 71 6.13 18.11 16.16
N VAL A 72 7.23 17.41 16.45
CA VAL A 72 7.98 17.65 17.69
C VAL A 72 8.50 19.10 17.63
N SER A 73 8.16 19.89 18.64
CA SER A 73 8.54 21.30 18.74
C SER A 73 9.95 21.47 19.29
#